data_AF-A0A2M8NHE1-F1
#
_entry.id   AF-A0A2M8NHE1-F1
#
_cell.length_a   1.000
_cell.length_b   1.000
_cell.length_c   1.000
_cell.angle_alpha   90.00
_cell.angle_beta   90.00
_cell.angle_gamma   90.00
#
_symmetry.space_group_name_H-M   'P 1'
#
loop_
_entity.id
_entity.type
_entity.pdbx_description
1 polymer ?
#
loop_
_entity_poly.entity_id
_entity_poly.type
_entity_poly.pdbx_seq_one_letter_code
_entity_poly.pdbx_strand_id
1 'polypeptide(L)'
;LKEAHQTIRALLRQLSKEQGRHAEIARAYNKTVANLVEITRENAALERERDMWKARAESMMREHASVKIGAIPFSLTAAEISAIRKAMARLHHPDAGGDAERMKLWNAALDPLEERVSS
;
A
#
# COMPACT_ATOMS: atom_id res chain seq x y z
N LEU A 1 9.75 -64.00 -35.23
CA LEU A 1 10.31 -62.86 -36.00
C LEU A 1 9.28 -61.77 -36.32
N LYS A 2 8.13 -62.07 -36.96
CA LYS A 2 7.08 -61.07 -37.27
C LYS A 2 6.55 -60.31 -36.05
N GLU A 3 6.28 -61.03 -34.97
CA GLU A 3 5.77 -60.46 -33.72
C GLU A 3 6.79 -59.52 -33.06
N ALA A 4 8.06 -59.93 -32.99
CA ALA A 4 9.16 -59.07 -32.55
C ALA A 4 9.25 -57.77 -33.37
N HIS A 5 9.11 -57.82 -34.70
CA HIS A 5 9.08 -56.61 -35.54
C HIS A 5 7.84 -55.73 -35.32
N GLN A 6 6.70 -56.31 -34.93
CA GLN A 6 5.52 -55.52 -34.56
C GLN A 6 5.74 -54.81 -33.22
N THR A 7 6.30 -55.51 -32.24
CA THR A 7 6.65 -54.96 -30.93
C THR A 7 7.67 -53.83 -31.04
N ILE A 8 8.75 -54.02 -31.79
CA ILE A 8 9.77 -52.97 -32.02
C ILE A 8 9.13 -51.70 -32.61
N ARG A 9 8.25 -51.84 -33.60
CA ARG A 9 7.56 -50.69 -34.21
C ARG A 9 6.61 -50.01 -33.22
N ALA A 10 5.94 -50.76 -32.35
CA ALA A 10 5.08 -50.18 -31.31
C ALA A 10 5.89 -49.39 -30.28
N LEU A 11 7.00 -49.96 -29.80
CA LEU A 11 7.89 -49.30 -28.84
C LEU A 11 8.52 -48.03 -29.43
N LEU A 12 8.96 -48.06 -30.70
CA LEU A 12 9.51 -46.87 -31.36
C LEU A 12 8.47 -45.74 -31.47
N ARG A 13 7.20 -46.06 -31.76
CA ARG A 13 6.13 -45.07 -31.77
C ARG A 13 5.85 -44.51 -30.38
N GLN A 14 5.89 -45.34 -29.34
CA GLN A 14 5.73 -44.89 -27.97
C GLN A 14 6.89 -43.98 -27.54
N LEU A 15 8.13 -44.36 -27.85
CA LEU A 15 9.32 -43.55 -27.57
C LEU A 15 9.23 -42.19 -28.26
N SER A 16 8.84 -42.15 -29.54
CA SER A 16 8.66 -40.90 -30.28
C SER A 16 7.58 -40.00 -29.65
N LYS A 17 6.47 -40.58 -29.16
CA LYS A 17 5.43 -39.83 -28.44
C LYS A 17 5.95 -39.25 -27.13
N GLU A 18 6.69 -40.04 -26.34
CA GLU A 18 7.25 -39.56 -25.07
C GLU A 18 8.32 -38.48 -25.30
N GLN A 19 9.15 -38.61 -26.32
CA GLN A 19 10.09 -37.56 -26.71
C GLN A 19 9.37 -36.24 -27.05
N GLY A 20 8.24 -36.33 -27.77
CA GLY A 20 7.38 -35.18 -28.05
C GLY A 20 6.85 -34.51 -26.78
N ARG A 21 6.31 -35.31 -25.85
CA ARG A 21 5.82 -34.82 -24.54
C ARG A 21 6.92 -34.17 -23.73
N HIS A 22 8.10 -34.79 -23.64
CA HIS A 22 9.24 -34.20 -22.93
C HIS A 22 9.67 -32.87 -23.54
N ALA A 23 9.67 -32.75 -24.88
CA ALA A 23 9.99 -31.49 -25.54
C ALA A 23 8.95 -30.39 -25.23
N GLU A 24 7.67 -30.74 -25.14
CA GLU A 24 6.61 -29.81 -24.73
C GLU A 24 6.77 -29.37 -23.29
N ILE A 25 7.01 -30.31 -22.37
CA ILE A 25 7.25 -30.02 -20.95
C ILE A 25 8.46 -29.10 -20.78
N ALA A 26 9.57 -29.39 -21.47
CA ALA A 26 10.77 -28.55 -21.43
C ALA A 26 10.49 -27.13 -21.91
N ARG A 27 9.71 -26.96 -22.99
CA ARG A 27 9.30 -25.64 -23.48
C ARG A 27 8.42 -24.91 -22.46
N ALA A 28 7.44 -25.59 -21.88
CA ALA A 28 6.55 -25.01 -20.87
C ALA A 28 7.33 -24.59 -19.61
N TYR A 29 8.26 -25.44 -19.15
CA TYR A 29 9.14 -25.16 -18.02
C TYR A 29 10.03 -23.93 -18.27
N ASN A 30 10.67 -23.86 -19.44
CA ASN A 30 11.50 -22.70 -19.77
C ASN A 30 10.68 -21.41 -19.80
N LYS A 31 9.44 -21.48 -20.28
CA LYS A 31 8.52 -20.34 -20.27
C LYS A 31 8.13 -19.93 -18.84
N THR A 32 7.84 -20.87 -17.96
CA THR A 32 7.52 -20.54 -16.56
C THR A 32 8.72 -19.96 -15.82
N VAL A 33 9.93 -20.48 -16.04
CA VAL A 33 11.15 -19.90 -15.47
C VAL A 33 11.36 -18.46 -15.95
N ALA A 34 11.22 -18.20 -17.26
CA ALA A 34 11.33 -16.84 -17.80
C ALA A 34 10.30 -15.89 -17.18
N ASN A 35 9.04 -16.33 -17.07
CA ASN A 35 7.99 -15.54 -16.43
C ASN A 35 8.29 -15.25 -14.95
N LEU A 36 8.80 -16.22 -14.20
CA LEU A 36 9.18 -16.03 -12.78
C LEU A 36 10.30 -15.00 -12.61
N VAL A 37 11.28 -15.00 -13.52
CA VAL A 37 12.35 -14.00 -13.52
C VAL A 37 11.80 -12.60 -13.77
N GLU A 38 10.91 -12.42 -14.75
CA GLU A 38 10.28 -11.12 -14.99
C GLU A 38 9.41 -10.67 -13.81
N ILE A 39 8.59 -11.55 -13.24
CA ILE A 39 7.79 -11.23 -12.04
C ILE A 39 8.69 -10.79 -10.88
N THR A 40 9.82 -11.45 -10.68
CA THR A 40 10.77 -11.09 -9.61
C THR A 40 11.33 -9.69 -9.84
N ARG A 41 11.64 -9.36 -11.10
CA ARG A 41 12.13 -8.03 -11.48
C ARG A 41 11.06 -6.94 -11.28
N GLU A 42 9.83 -7.20 -11.70
CA GLU A 42 8.69 -6.30 -11.51
C GLU A 42 8.40 -6.07 -10.03
N ASN A 43 8.39 -7.13 -9.22
CA ASN A 43 8.21 -7.02 -7.77
C ASN A 43 9.29 -6.14 -7.13
N ALA A 44 10.56 -6.31 -7.52
CA ALA A 44 11.64 -5.47 -7.02
C ALA A 44 11.52 -3.99 -7.45
N ALA A 45 10.85 -3.70 -8.57
CA ALA A 45 10.52 -2.33 -8.97
C ALA A 45 9.39 -1.76 -8.10
N LEU A 46 8.31 -2.53 -7.93
CA LEU A 46 7.16 -2.13 -7.11
C LEU A 46 7.51 -1.92 -5.64
N GLU A 47 8.39 -2.75 -5.08
CA GLU A 47 8.90 -2.56 -3.70
C GLU A 47 9.65 -1.24 -3.54
N ARG A 48 10.50 -0.89 -4.51
CA ARG A 48 11.22 0.40 -4.51
C ARG A 48 10.26 1.58 -4.61
N GLU A 49 9.24 1.49 -5.45
CA GLU A 49 8.20 2.52 -5.57
C GLU A 49 7.40 2.67 -4.27
N ARG A 50 6.98 1.55 -3.68
CA ARG A 50 6.30 1.52 -2.38
C ARG A 50 7.14 2.21 -1.30
N ASP A 51 8.43 1.87 -1.21
CA ASP A 51 9.31 2.41 -0.18
C ASP A 51 9.57 3.90 -0.38
N MET A 52 9.70 4.35 -1.63
CA MET A 52 9.76 5.77 -1.98
C MET A 52 8.49 6.51 -1.52
N TRP A 53 7.31 5.97 -1.82
CA TRP A 53 6.04 6.58 -1.42
C TRP A 53 5.84 6.59 0.09
N LYS A 54 6.25 5.51 0.76
CA LYS A 54 6.22 5.42 2.23
C LYS A 54 7.12 6.47 2.86
N ALA A 55 8.35 6.62 2.37
CA ALA A 55 9.27 7.65 2.84
C ALA A 55 8.71 9.07 2.63
N ARG A 56 8.08 9.34 1.49
CA ARG A 56 7.39 10.62 1.23
C ARG A 56 6.24 10.87 2.20
N ALA A 57 5.39 9.87 2.44
CA ALA A 57 4.30 9.97 3.39
C ALA A 57 4.81 10.23 4.81
N GLU A 58 5.84 9.51 5.25
CA GLU A 58 6.46 9.72 6.56
C GLU A 58 7.11 11.10 6.68
N SER A 59 7.71 11.65 5.62
CA SER A 59 8.23 13.03 5.60
C SER A 59 7.11 14.04 5.78
N MET A 60 6.04 13.91 4.99
CA MET A 60 4.87 14.79 5.09
C MET A 60 4.22 14.71 6.48
N MET A 61 4.08 13.50 7.04
CA MET A 61 3.56 13.34 8.40
C MET A 61 4.47 13.99 9.46
N ARG A 62 5.80 13.92 9.30
CA ARG A 62 6.75 14.61 10.18
C ARG A 62 6.66 16.13 10.06
N GLU A 63 6.56 16.64 8.84
CA GLU A 63 6.37 18.07 8.57
C GLU A 63 5.05 18.56 9.16
N HIS A 64 3.94 17.85 8.96
CA HIS A 64 2.63 18.19 9.54
C HIS A 64 2.59 18.04 11.07
N ALA A 65 3.27 17.05 11.65
CA ALA A 65 3.40 16.92 13.10
C ALA A 65 4.25 18.04 13.74
N SER A 66 5.13 18.68 12.97
CA SER A 66 5.93 19.83 13.43
C SER A 66 5.14 21.15 13.45
N VAL A 67 4.01 21.23 12.74
CA VAL A 67 3.07 22.36 12.82
C VAL A 67 2.25 22.24 14.09
N LYS A 68 2.86 22.57 15.22
CA LYS A 68 2.11 22.82 16.46
C LYS A 68 1.29 24.08 16.22
N ILE A 69 -0.04 24.00 16.39
CA ILE A 69 -0.94 25.16 16.33
C ILE A 69 -0.50 26.29 17.30
N GLY A 70 0.26 25.97 18.35
CA GLY A 70 0.91 26.94 19.24
C GLY A 70 2.19 27.63 18.73
N ALA A 71 2.65 27.32 17.52
CA ALA A 71 3.83 27.95 16.87
C ALA A 71 3.43 28.98 15.80
N ILE A 72 2.13 29.23 15.61
CA ILE A 72 1.65 30.22 14.66
C ILE A 72 1.69 31.61 15.34
N PRO A 73 2.32 32.64 14.74
CA PRO A 73 2.63 33.91 15.40
C PRO A 73 1.42 34.85 15.54
N PHE A 74 0.20 34.34 15.59
CA PHE A 74 -0.99 35.14 15.87
C PHE A 74 -1.52 34.84 17.27
N SER A 75 -1.78 35.89 18.04
CA SER A 75 -2.52 35.79 19.30
C SER A 75 -4.02 35.68 18.97
N LEU A 76 -4.61 34.51 19.16
CA LEU A 76 -6.07 34.37 19.13
C LEU A 76 -6.67 34.89 20.43
N THR A 77 -7.77 35.61 20.33
CA THR A 77 -8.62 35.96 21.47
C THR A 77 -9.49 34.76 21.91
N ALA A 78 -9.96 34.76 23.15
CA ALA A 78 -10.81 33.68 23.68
C ALA A 78 -12.11 33.49 22.85
N ALA A 79 -12.65 34.59 22.31
CA ALA A 79 -13.83 34.55 21.45
C ALA A 79 -13.55 33.83 20.12
N GLU A 80 -12.36 34.03 19.54
CA GLU A 80 -11.95 33.38 18.29
C GLU A 80 -11.67 31.89 18.50
N ILE A 81 -11.04 31.51 19.61
CA ILE A 81 -10.83 30.10 19.94
C ILE A 81 -12.16 29.36 20.11
N SER A 82 -13.12 29.97 20.83
CA SER A 82 -14.47 29.43 21.00
C SER A 82 -15.25 29.36 19.67
N ALA A 83 -15.09 30.36 18.79
CA ALA A 83 -15.70 30.36 17.46
C ALA A 83 -15.14 29.23 16.57
N ILE A 84 -13.81 29.02 16.60
CA ILE A 84 -13.15 27.91 15.90
C ILE A 84 -13.64 26.57 16.45
N ARG A 85 -13.68 26.39 17.77
CA ARG A 85 -14.21 25.16 18.40
C ARG A 85 -15.64 24.87 17.94
N LYS A 86 -16.50 25.89 17.91
CA LYS A 86 -17.89 25.75 17.48
C LYS A 86 -18.03 25.45 15.98
N ALA A 87 -17.16 26.03 15.14
CA ALA A 87 -17.13 25.74 13.71
C ALA A 87 -16.66 24.31 13.43
N MET A 88 -15.60 23.86 14.10
CA MET A 88 -15.08 22.50 13.98
C MET A 88 -16.06 21.45 14.52
N ALA A 89 -16.76 21.76 15.62
CA ALA A 89 -17.79 20.88 16.17
C ALA A 89 -18.97 20.70 15.21
N ARG A 90 -19.34 21.72 14.43
CA ARG A 90 -20.36 21.61 13.39
C ARG A 90 -19.90 20.78 12.18
N LEU A 91 -18.61 20.86 11.85
CA LEU A 91 -18.03 20.16 10.69
C LEU A 91 -17.74 18.67 10.97
N HIS A 92 -17.43 18.33 12.22
CA HIS A 92 -17.03 16.98 12.63
C HIS A 92 -17.96 16.37 13.68
N HIS A 93 -19.20 16.86 13.81
CA HIS A 93 -20.17 16.27 14.72
C HIS A 93 -20.46 14.81 14.33
N PRO A 94 -20.49 13.86 15.28
CA PRO A 94 -20.75 12.44 15.00
C PRO A 94 -22.06 12.21 14.25
N ASP A 95 -23.11 12.97 14.58
CA ASP A 95 -24.44 12.86 13.97
C ASP A 95 -24.50 13.36 12.52
N ALA A 96 -23.49 14.10 12.05
CA ALA A 96 -23.39 14.58 10.67
C ALA A 96 -22.47 13.70 9.80
N GLY A 97 -22.08 12.51 10.29
CA GLY A 97 -21.09 11.65 9.63
C GLY A 97 -19.63 12.11 9.83
N GLY A 98 -19.38 12.92 10.87
CA GLY A 98 -18.08 13.44 11.20
C GLY A 98 -17.15 12.43 11.88
N ASP A 99 -15.85 12.58 11.64
CA ASP A 99 -14.79 11.77 12.24
C ASP A 99 -14.54 12.20 13.69
N ALA A 100 -14.95 11.36 14.65
CA ALA A 100 -14.82 11.62 16.09
C ALA A 100 -13.35 11.75 16.55
N GLU A 101 -12.42 11.07 15.88
CA GLU A 101 -10.98 11.19 16.18
C GLU A 101 -10.45 12.57 15.77
N ARG A 102 -10.96 13.13 14.65
CA ARG A 102 -10.66 14.51 14.25
C ARG A 102 -11.19 15.52 15.25
N MET A 103 -12.40 15.33 15.79
CA MET A 103 -12.96 16.22 16.82
C MET A 103 -12.08 16.24 18.08
N LYS A 104 -11.59 15.06 18.51
CA LYS A 104 -10.68 14.91 19.65
C LYS A 104 -9.34 15.60 19.43
N LEU A 105 -8.76 15.48 18.23
CA LEU A 105 -7.51 16.16 17.86
C LEU A 105 -7.66 17.70 17.87
N TRP A 106 -8.79 18.22 17.39
CA TRP A 106 -9.07 19.65 17.44
C TRP A 106 -9.22 20.19 18.86
N ASN A 107 -9.92 19.47 19.74
CA ASN A 107 -10.02 19.87 21.14
C ASN A 107 -8.63 19.90 21.79
N ALA A 108 -7.83 18.83 21.64
CA ALA A 108 -6.48 18.76 22.19
C ALA A 108 -5.53 19.86 21.69
N ALA A 109 -5.77 20.41 20.50
CA ALA A 109 -4.99 21.52 19.96
C ALA A 109 -5.45 22.91 20.44
N LEU A 110 -6.75 23.06 20.76
CA LEU A 110 -7.33 24.34 21.20
C LEU A 110 -7.22 24.53 22.73
N ASP A 111 -7.23 23.45 23.52
CA ASP A 111 -7.16 23.53 24.99
C ASP A 111 -5.92 24.30 25.51
N PRO A 112 -4.69 24.08 25.00
CA PRO A 112 -3.52 24.83 25.45
C PRO A 112 -3.55 26.31 25.04
N LEU A 113 -4.36 26.69 24.05
CA LEU A 113 -4.55 28.08 23.65
C LEU A 113 -5.55 28.80 24.57
N GLU A 114 -6.62 28.12 24.99
CA GLU A 114 -7.57 28.68 25.96
C GLU A 114 -6.95 28.88 27.34
N GLU A 115 -6.12 27.95 27.80
CA GLU A 115 -5.40 28.05 29.08
C GLU A 115 -4.45 29.26 29.12
N ARG A 116 -3.82 29.59 27.98
CA ARG A 116 -2.91 30.74 27.84
C ARG A 116 -3.63 32.08 27.78
N VAL A 117 -4.87 32.11 27.31
CA VAL A 117 -5.69 33.34 27.22
C VAL A 117 -6.50 33.58 28.51
N SER A 118 -6.73 32.52 29.30
CA SER A 118 -7.45 32.58 30.57
C SER A 118 -6.55 32.79 31.80
N SER A 119 -5.23 32.71 31.65
CA SER A 119 -4.23 33.13 32.66
C SER A 119 -3.83 34.59 32.47
#